data_AF-A0A6B3HW82-F1
#
_entry.id   AF-A0A6B3HW82-F1
#
_cell.length_a   1.000
_cell.length_b   1.000
_cell.length_c   1.000
_cell.angle_alpha   90.00
_cell.angle_beta   90.00
_cell.angle_gamma   90.00
#
_symmetry.space_group_name_H-M   'P 1'
#
loop_
_entity.id
_entity.type
_entity.pdbx_description
1 polymer ?
#
loop_
_entity_poly.entity_id
_entity_poly.type
_entity_poly.pdbx_seq_one_letter_code
_entity_poly.pdbx_strand_id
1 'polypeptide(L)'
;DLDPKKIDEVAIAATTQIGDQGLTLGRTAGILAGLPQSVPGYSIDRMCAGALTAVTSTAGSIAFGAYDVVVAGGVEHMGRHPMGEGVDPNPRFVSEKLVDESAL
;
A
#
# COMPACT_ATOMS: atom_id res chain seq x y z
N ASP A 1 -22.37 1.32 -16.67
CA ASP A 1 -21.29 2.00 -15.94
C ASP A 1 -21.52 2.01 -14.45
N LEU A 2 -20.41 1.93 -13.70
CA LEU A 2 -20.36 2.09 -12.24
C LEU A 2 -20.17 3.58 -11.92
N ASP A 3 -20.95 4.14 -10.99
CA ASP A 3 -20.69 5.49 -10.45
C ASP A 3 -19.39 5.47 -9.62
N PRO A 4 -18.33 6.22 -9.98
CA PRO A 4 -17.07 6.23 -9.26
C PRO A 4 -17.19 6.63 -7.79
N LYS A 5 -18.23 7.37 -7.40
CA LYS A 5 -18.48 7.75 -5.99
C LYS A 5 -18.83 6.56 -5.10
N LYS A 6 -19.18 5.42 -5.69
CA LYS A 6 -19.47 4.17 -4.97
C LYS A 6 -18.23 3.40 -4.57
N ILE A 7 -17.03 3.84 -4.98
CA ILE A 7 -15.78 3.24 -4.53
C ILE A 7 -15.54 3.71 -3.09
N ASP A 8 -15.61 2.78 -2.15
CA ASP A 8 -15.47 3.05 -0.72
C ASP A 8 -14.02 3.10 -0.26
N GLU A 9 -13.09 2.51 -1.02
CA GLU A 9 -11.66 2.52 -0.69
C GLU A 9 -10.76 2.21 -1.90
N VAL A 10 -9.58 2.84 -1.94
CA VAL A 10 -8.49 2.52 -2.88
C VAL A 10 -7.27 2.09 -2.07
N ALA A 11 -7.10 0.78 -1.90
CA ALA A 11 -6.04 0.15 -1.13
C ALA A 11 -4.89 -0.30 -2.04
N ILE A 12 -3.78 0.42 -2.04
CA ILE A 12 -2.63 0.11 -2.91
C ILE A 12 -1.40 -0.19 -2.06
N ALA A 13 -0.78 -1.33 -2.32
CA ALA A 13 0.47 -1.71 -1.70
C ALA A 13 1.68 -1.23 -2.52
N ALA A 14 2.73 -0.84 -1.81
CA ALA A 14 4.09 -0.69 -2.31
C ALA A 14 5.03 -0.97 -1.14
N THR A 15 6.17 -1.60 -1.43
CA THR A 15 7.20 -1.89 -0.43
C THR A 15 8.03 -0.64 -0.20
N THR A 16 8.61 -0.07 -1.25
CA THR A 16 9.46 1.12 -1.12
C THR A 16 8.62 2.40 -1.20
N GLN A 17 7.91 2.80 -0.14
CA GLN A 17 6.95 3.92 -0.19
C GLN A 17 7.58 5.33 -0.18
N ILE A 18 8.34 5.64 -1.22
CA ILE A 18 9.02 6.92 -1.40
C ILE A 18 8.71 7.54 -2.77
N GLY A 19 8.90 8.85 -2.89
CA GLY A 19 8.74 9.57 -4.16
C GLY A 19 7.36 9.36 -4.79
N ASP A 20 7.33 8.93 -6.06
CA ASP A 20 6.10 8.71 -6.84
C ASP A 20 5.29 7.46 -6.43
N GLN A 21 5.83 6.60 -5.56
CA GLN A 21 5.07 5.51 -4.92
C GLN A 21 4.95 5.69 -3.39
N GLY A 22 5.22 6.90 -2.88
CA GLY A 22 5.13 7.24 -1.46
C GLY A 22 3.83 7.90 -1.01
N LEU A 23 3.85 8.43 0.21
CA LEU A 23 2.69 9.02 0.90
C LEU A 23 1.51 8.04 0.95
N THR A 24 0.29 8.55 0.82
CA THR A 24 -0.94 7.77 0.72
C THR A 24 -1.18 7.37 -0.75
N LEU A 25 -0.39 6.43 -1.26
CA LEU A 25 -0.34 5.99 -2.66
C LEU A 25 -1.72 5.63 -3.23
N GLY A 26 -2.54 4.87 -2.51
CA GLY A 26 -3.91 4.56 -2.95
C GLY A 26 -4.74 5.82 -3.20
N ARG A 27 -4.60 6.84 -2.34
CA ARG A 27 -5.28 8.13 -2.48
C ARG A 27 -4.72 8.94 -3.64
N THR A 28 -3.39 9.03 -3.76
CA THR A 28 -2.73 9.76 -4.84
C THR A 28 -3.07 9.15 -6.20
N ALA A 29 -3.01 7.83 -6.33
CA ALA A 29 -3.38 7.10 -7.54
C ALA A 29 -4.84 7.33 -7.92
N GLY A 30 -5.76 7.28 -6.95
CA GLY A 30 -7.18 7.56 -7.18
C GLY A 30 -7.41 8.96 -7.73
N ILE A 31 -6.82 10.00 -7.13
CA ILE A 31 -6.95 11.39 -7.62
C ILE A 31 -6.38 11.53 -9.03
N LEU A 32 -5.17 10.99 -9.28
CA LEU A 32 -4.51 11.11 -10.59
C LEU A 32 -5.26 10.34 -11.70
N ALA A 33 -5.97 9.28 -11.35
CA ALA A 33 -6.86 8.55 -12.24
C ALA A 33 -8.22 9.23 -12.47
N GLY A 34 -8.48 10.36 -11.79
CA GLY A 34 -9.73 11.13 -11.93
C GLY A 34 -10.87 10.67 -11.03
N LEU A 35 -10.61 9.87 -9.99
CA LEU A 35 -11.64 9.51 -9.02
C LEU A 35 -12.08 10.75 -8.20
N PRO A 36 -13.36 10.81 -7.79
CA PRO A 36 -13.86 11.91 -6.96
C PRO A 36 -13.03 12.10 -5.69
N GLN A 37 -12.92 13.36 -5.24
CA GLN A 37 -12.21 13.68 -4.00
C GLN A 37 -12.82 13.03 -2.75
N SER A 38 -14.08 12.58 -2.82
CA SER A 38 -14.75 11.84 -1.75
C SER A 38 -14.27 10.39 -1.60
N VAL A 39 -13.64 9.80 -2.62
CA VAL A 39 -13.16 8.41 -2.58
C VAL A 39 -11.88 8.34 -1.75
N PRO A 40 -11.84 7.62 -0.61
CA PRO A 40 -10.63 7.53 0.21
C PRO A 40 -9.58 6.62 -0.45
N GLY A 41 -8.39 6.59 0.15
CA GLY A 41 -7.30 5.72 -0.27
C GLY A 41 -6.29 5.54 0.85
N TYR A 42 -5.64 4.37 0.91
CA TYR A 42 -4.50 4.14 1.81
C TYR A 42 -3.36 3.40 1.12
N SER A 43 -2.18 3.48 1.74
CA SER A 43 -1.02 2.65 1.41
C SER A 43 -0.88 1.53 2.42
N ILE A 44 -0.44 0.34 1.98
CA ILE A 44 -0.09 -0.75 2.88
C ILE A 44 1.24 -1.36 2.50
N ASP A 45 2.08 -1.58 3.50
CA ASP A 45 3.31 -2.35 3.36
C ASP A 45 3.21 -3.64 4.16
N ARG A 46 3.34 -4.76 3.45
CA ARG A 46 3.61 -6.08 4.02
C ARG A 46 4.63 -6.80 3.15
N MET A 47 5.63 -6.05 2.70
CA MET A 47 6.68 -6.49 1.78
C MET A 47 6.05 -7.16 0.54
N CYS A 48 6.63 -8.27 0.08
CA CYS A 48 6.14 -9.06 -1.06
C CYS A 48 4.67 -9.49 -0.94
N ALA A 49 4.12 -9.55 0.28
CA ALA A 49 2.73 -9.89 0.53
C ALA A 49 1.78 -8.67 0.53
N GLY A 50 2.27 -7.47 0.24
CA GLY A 50 1.51 -6.22 0.34
C GLY A 50 0.21 -6.23 -0.47
N ALA A 51 0.28 -6.56 -1.77
CA ALA A 51 -0.90 -6.55 -2.65
C ALA A 51 -1.96 -7.58 -2.21
N LEU A 52 -1.52 -8.78 -1.80
CA LEU A 52 -2.44 -9.78 -1.24
C LEU A 52 -3.06 -9.32 0.08
N THR A 53 -2.29 -8.59 0.88
CA THR A 53 -2.79 -8.01 2.14
C THR A 53 -3.86 -6.96 1.87
N ALA A 54 -3.65 -6.07 0.88
CA ALA A 54 -4.67 -5.12 0.44
C ALA A 54 -5.97 -5.83 0.01
N VAL A 55 -5.85 -6.86 -0.83
CA VAL A 55 -7.03 -7.62 -1.30
C VAL A 55 -7.77 -8.31 -0.16
N THR A 56 -7.03 -9.01 0.71
CA THR A 56 -7.65 -9.78 1.80
C THR A 56 -8.25 -8.89 2.89
N SER A 57 -7.63 -7.75 3.22
CA SER A 57 -8.18 -6.80 4.19
C SER A 57 -9.46 -6.16 3.66
N THR A 58 -9.48 -5.67 2.42
CA THR A 58 -10.67 -5.04 1.85
C THR A 58 -11.78 -6.06 1.59
N ALA A 59 -11.44 -7.29 1.20
CA ALA A 59 -12.42 -8.37 1.09
C ALA A 59 -13.06 -8.69 2.44
N GLY A 60 -12.28 -8.66 3.53
CA GLY A 60 -12.79 -8.78 4.90
C GLY A 60 -13.78 -7.67 5.24
N SER A 61 -13.47 -6.41 4.88
CA SER A 61 -14.38 -5.28 5.08
C SER A 61 -15.67 -5.38 4.26
N ILE A 62 -15.60 -5.89 3.02
CA ILE A 62 -16.80 -6.18 2.21
C ILE A 62 -17.62 -7.29 2.88
N ALA A 63 -16.99 -8.38 3.30
CA ALA A 63 -17.67 -9.48 3.96
C ALA A 63 -18.35 -9.07 5.28
N PHE A 64 -17.77 -8.08 5.99
CA PHE A 64 -18.35 -7.48 7.19
C PHE A 64 -19.50 -6.51 6.88
N GLY A 65 -19.65 -6.07 5.62
CA GLY A 65 -20.65 -5.08 5.22
C GLY A 65 -20.23 -3.63 5.46
N ALA A 66 -18.92 -3.36 5.63
CA ALA A 66 -18.40 -2.00 5.76
C ALA A 66 -18.16 -1.32 4.40
N TYR A 67 -17.89 -2.10 3.34
CA TYR A 67 -17.67 -1.63 1.97
C TYR A 67 -18.54 -2.41 0.99
N ASP A 68 -19.00 -1.75 -0.07
CA ASP A 68 -19.70 -2.35 -1.19
C ASP A 68 -18.76 -2.54 -2.39
N VAL A 69 -17.90 -1.54 -2.67
CA VAL A 69 -16.97 -1.58 -3.81
C VAL A 69 -15.63 -1.00 -3.42
N VAL A 70 -14.55 -1.72 -3.73
CA VAL A 70 -13.17 -1.30 -3.45
C VAL A 70 -12.28 -1.51 -4.66
N VAL A 71 -11.18 -0.76 -4.72
CA VAL A 71 -10.03 -1.04 -5.59
C VAL A 71 -8.88 -1.48 -4.71
N ALA A 72 -8.38 -2.70 -4.91
CA ALA A 72 -7.29 -3.26 -4.11
C ALA A 72 -6.20 -3.84 -5.00
N GLY A 73 -4.94 -3.62 -4.65
CA GLY A 73 -3.80 -4.15 -5.40
C GLY A 73 -2.46 -3.68 -4.90
N GLY A 74 -1.48 -3.62 -5.79
CA GLY A 74 -0.16 -3.08 -5.49
C GLY A 74 0.61 -2.70 -6.75
N VAL A 75 1.63 -1.87 -6.58
CA VAL A 75 2.53 -1.41 -7.63
C VAL A 75 3.93 -1.27 -7.05
N GLU A 76 4.95 -1.56 -7.83
CA GLU A 76 6.35 -1.38 -7.45
C GLU A 76 7.14 -0.95 -8.69
N HIS A 77 7.77 0.22 -8.66
CA HIS A 77 8.65 0.68 -9.73
C HIS A 77 10.12 0.56 -9.30
N MET A 78 10.62 -0.68 -9.31
CA MET A 78 11.98 -1.01 -8.85
C MET A 78 13.13 -0.30 -9.60
N GLY A 79 12.88 0.21 -10.82
CA GLY A 79 13.86 0.99 -11.57
C GLY A 79 14.00 2.45 -11.12
N ARG A 80 13.01 2.98 -10.39
CA ARG A 80 13.04 4.33 -9.79
C ARG A 80 13.36 4.25 -8.31
N HIS A 81 12.82 3.22 -7.66
CA HIS A 81 12.99 2.94 -6.24
C HIS A 81 13.48 1.50 -6.04
N PRO A 82 14.80 1.25 -6.05
CA PRO A 82 15.33 -0.08 -5.81
C PRO A 82 14.85 -0.68 -4.48
N MET A 83 14.79 -2.02 -4.41
CA MET A 83 14.49 -2.69 -3.15
C MET A 83 15.52 -2.31 -2.09
N GLY A 84 15.06 -2.03 -0.89
CA GLY A 84 15.91 -1.65 0.24
C GLY A 84 16.26 -0.15 0.28
N GLU A 85 15.85 0.64 -0.70
CA GLU A 85 16.07 2.08 -0.65
C GLU A 85 15.32 2.71 0.54
N GLY A 86 16.04 3.51 1.33
CA GLY A 86 15.45 4.22 2.48
C GLY A 86 15.05 3.32 3.65
N VAL A 87 15.52 2.07 3.69
CA VAL A 87 15.32 1.18 4.86
C VAL A 87 16.02 1.77 6.08
N ASP A 88 15.24 1.96 7.15
CA ASP A 88 15.69 2.42 8.47
C ASP A 88 15.21 1.41 9.52
N PRO A 89 16.00 0.34 9.78
CA PRO A 89 15.58 -0.73 10.67
C PRO A 89 15.64 -0.28 12.12
N ASN A 90 14.87 -0.93 13.00
CA ASN A 90 14.94 -0.64 14.43
C ASN A 90 16.40 -0.80 14.93
N PRO A 91 16.99 0.20 15.59
CA PRO A 91 18.41 0.17 15.97
C PRO A 91 18.76 -1.01 16.91
N ARG A 92 17.77 -1.57 17.61
CA ARG A 92 17.96 -2.77 18.44
C ARG A 92 18.34 -4.01 17.63
N PHE A 93 17.90 -4.10 16.36
CA PHE A 93 18.30 -5.21 15.51
C PHE A 93 19.83 -5.28 15.33
N VAL A 94 20.48 -4.11 15.21
CA VAL A 94 21.94 -3.98 15.13
C VAL A 94 22.59 -4.09 16.51
N SER A 95 22.12 -3.31 17.49
CA SER A 95 22.81 -3.21 18.79
C SER A 95 22.80 -4.52 19.59
N GLU A 96 21.72 -5.29 19.47
CA GLU A 96 21.54 -6.58 20.16
C GLU A 96 21.80 -7.78 19.25
N LYS A 97 22.19 -7.55 17.97
CA LYS A 97 22.44 -8.61 16.97
C LYS A 97 21.30 -9.61 16.87
N LEU A 98 20.07 -9.10 16.81
CA LEU A 98 18.85 -9.91 16.84
C LEU A 98 18.56 -10.61 15.50
N VAL A 99 19.12 -10.10 14.41
CA VAL A 99 19.00 -10.64 13.05
C VAL A 99 20.36 -10.66 12.38
N ASP A 100 20.49 -11.44 11.31
CA ASP A 100 21.67 -11.39 10.46
C ASP A 100 21.81 -10.00 9.83
N GLU A 101 23.03 -9.47 9.74
CA GLU A 101 23.27 -8.16 9.12
C GLU A 101 22.84 -8.13 7.65
N SER A 102 22.80 -9.28 6.96
CA SER A 102 22.28 -9.38 5.59
C SER A 102 20.75 -9.25 5.50
N ALA A 103 20.03 -9.24 6.63
CA ALA A 103 18.57 -9.13 6.69
C ALA A 103 18.10 -7.70 7.02
N LEU A 104 19.04 -6.78 7.27
CA LEU A 104 18.81 -5.35 7.45
C LEU A 104 18.85 -4.63 6.10
#